data_AF-A0A7I8K0F1-F1
#
_entry.id   AF-A0A7I8K0F1-F1
#
_cell.length_a   1.000
_cell.length_b   1.000
_cell.length_c   1.000
_cell.angle_alpha   90.00
_cell.angle_beta   90.00
_cell.angle_gamma   90.00
#
_symmetry.space_group_name_H-M   'P 1'
#
loop_
_entity.id
_entity.type
_entity.pdbx_description
1 polymer ?
#
loop_
_entity_poly.entity_id
_entity_poly.type
_entity_poly.pdbx_seq_one_letter_code
_entity_poly.pdbx_strand_id
1 'polypeptide(L)'
;MRLSRQRLKMGGFHVISFASLCLLLSLWSLLLLLNAHLPDLPPGPYKLLRTEETKDVQLGKLGEMMISMLPDDLPFTLFVPSESAFQGVLQLNSSDSLLDQKVNETFAILSRVMGFSTVPLRLASREVPTRKEVLLDSVSGFRLHAHRRPDGALIVNNVRAELADITRGEIMIHIMSGVLMDAEFEQSFRPDYED
;
A
#
# COMPACT_ATOMS: atom_id res chain seq x y z
N MET A 1 54.89 43.19 47.46
CA MET A 1 54.36 42.98 46.08
C MET A 1 52.96 42.40 46.21
N ARG A 2 51.93 43.07 45.66
CA ARG A 2 50.49 42.75 45.85
C ARG A 2 50.12 41.41 45.20
N LEU A 3 49.54 40.47 45.97
CA LEU A 3 48.86 39.29 45.42
C LEU A 3 47.37 39.60 45.29
N SER A 4 46.91 39.64 44.04
CA SER A 4 45.51 39.80 43.62
C SER A 4 44.73 38.50 43.90
N ARG A 5 43.63 38.59 44.66
CA ARG A 5 42.65 37.50 44.82
C ARG A 5 41.70 37.51 43.63
N GLN A 6 41.83 36.55 42.72
CA GLN A 6 40.76 36.25 41.76
C GLN A 6 39.65 35.43 42.46
N ARG A 7 38.44 36.00 42.53
CA ARG A 7 37.23 35.25 42.88
C ARG A 7 36.74 34.51 41.64
N LEU A 8 36.80 33.18 41.64
CA LEU A 8 36.20 32.35 40.61
C LEU A 8 34.68 32.22 40.85
N LYS A 9 33.89 32.56 39.83
CA LYS A 9 32.43 32.47 39.79
C LYS A 9 31.97 31.00 39.80
N MET A 10 31.62 30.49 40.98
CA MET A 10 31.10 29.13 41.20
C MET A 10 29.71 28.87 40.58
N GLY A 11 28.96 29.90 40.17
CA GLY A 11 27.57 29.75 39.68
C GLY A 11 27.42 29.28 38.23
N GLY A 12 28.37 29.62 37.33
CA GLY A 12 28.28 29.21 35.92
C GLY A 12 28.60 27.73 35.69
N PHE A 13 29.43 27.16 36.54
CA PHE A 13 29.87 25.77 36.44
C PHE A 13 28.72 24.79 36.63
N HIS A 14 27.81 25.07 37.57
CA HIS A 14 26.65 24.20 37.83
C HIS A 14 25.61 24.22 36.71
N VAL A 15 25.37 25.36 36.06
CA VAL A 15 24.42 25.47 34.95
C VAL A 15 24.95 24.77 33.70
N ILE A 16 26.24 24.93 33.40
CA ILE A 16 26.90 24.24 32.27
C ILE A 16 26.93 22.72 32.52
N SER A 17 27.19 22.31 33.77
CA SER A 17 27.17 20.90 34.17
C SER A 17 25.78 20.28 34.02
N PHE A 18 24.72 20.97 34.42
CA PHE A 18 23.34 20.48 34.28
C PHE A 18 22.90 20.40 32.80
N ALA A 19 23.21 21.42 32.00
CA ALA A 19 22.90 21.42 30.58
C ALA A 19 23.61 20.27 29.84
N SER A 20 24.88 19.99 30.19
CA SER A 20 25.63 18.87 29.63
C SER A 20 25.02 17.52 30.02
N LEU A 21 24.55 17.36 31.25
CA LEU A 21 23.88 16.14 31.70
C LEU A 21 22.58 15.89 30.94
N CYS A 22 21.78 16.94 30.72
CA CYS A 22 20.54 16.85 29.92
C CYS A 22 20.80 16.44 28.47
N LEU A 23 21.84 17.00 27.83
CA LEU A 23 22.22 16.64 26.47
C LEU A 23 22.75 15.21 26.38
N LEU A 24 23.48 14.74 27.39
CA LEU A 24 23.95 13.36 27.43
C LEU A 24 22.79 12.38 27.63
N LEU A 25 21.83 12.70 28.49
CA LEU A 25 20.62 11.89 28.71
C LEU A 25 19.75 11.80 27.46
N SER A 26 19.55 12.92 26.73
CA SER A 26 18.78 12.91 25.49
C SER A 26 19.50 12.15 24.38
N LEU A 27 20.82 12.32 24.25
CA LEU A 27 21.63 11.58 23.29
C LEU A 27 21.65 10.08 23.60
N TRP A 28 21.69 9.70 24.88
CA TRP A 28 21.54 8.32 25.32
C TRP A 28 20.16 7.76 25.02
N SER A 29 19.09 8.53 25.23
CA SER A 29 17.73 8.11 24.87
C SER A 29 17.59 7.91 23.37
N LEU A 30 18.19 8.78 22.55
CA LEU A 30 18.18 8.64 21.09
C LEU A 30 19.01 7.44 20.64
N LEU A 31 20.15 7.20 21.28
CA LEU A 31 21.00 6.03 21.05
C LEU A 31 20.30 4.74 21.48
N LEU A 32 19.56 4.75 22.58
CA LEU A 32 18.72 3.64 23.02
C LEU A 32 17.57 3.38 22.06
N LEU A 33 16.96 4.41 21.46
CA LEU A 33 15.95 4.26 20.42
C LEU A 33 16.55 3.73 19.10
N LEU A 34 17.77 4.15 18.76
CA LEU A 34 18.49 3.69 17.57
C LEU A 34 19.02 2.26 17.74
N ASN A 35 19.38 1.89 18.97
CA ASN A 35 19.87 0.55 19.35
C ASN A 35 18.75 -0.37 19.88
N ALA A 36 17.52 0.13 20.05
CA ALA A 36 16.31 -0.68 20.15
C ALA A 36 15.99 -1.24 18.76
N HIS A 37 16.94 -2.02 18.26
CA HIS A 37 16.76 -3.25 17.53
C HIS A 37 15.32 -3.43 17.02
N LEU A 38 15.09 -3.13 15.73
CA LEU A 38 14.03 -3.85 15.01
C LEU A 38 14.24 -5.34 15.34
N PRO A 39 13.20 -6.11 15.67
CA PRO A 39 13.37 -7.53 15.89
C PRO A 39 14.10 -8.12 14.68
N ASP A 40 15.27 -8.73 14.91
CA ASP A 40 15.97 -9.47 13.87
C ASP A 40 15.00 -10.55 13.39
N LEU A 41 14.47 -10.37 12.18
CA LEU A 41 13.84 -11.45 11.47
C LEU A 41 14.89 -12.54 11.35
N PRO A 42 14.62 -13.77 11.82
CA PRO A 42 15.58 -14.85 11.67
C PRO A 42 15.91 -15.00 10.18
N PRO A 43 17.18 -15.26 9.80
CA PRO A 43 17.52 -15.64 8.43
C PRO A 43 16.92 -17.04 8.18
N GLY A 44 15.62 -17.05 7.89
CA GLY A 44 14.94 -18.20 7.33
C GLY A 44 15.50 -18.44 5.93
N PRO A 45 15.59 -19.70 5.47
CA PRO A 45 15.99 -19.96 4.12
C PRO A 45 14.91 -19.36 3.23
N TYR A 46 15.21 -18.28 2.50
CA TYR A 46 14.42 -17.93 1.32
C TYR A 46 14.61 -19.09 0.35
N LYS A 47 13.68 -20.03 0.49
CA LYS A 47 13.50 -21.13 -0.44
C LYS A 47 12.91 -20.49 -1.68
N LEU A 48 13.82 -20.01 -2.52
CA LEU A 48 13.57 -19.67 -3.90
C LEU A 48 12.77 -20.84 -4.52
N LEU A 49 11.55 -20.51 -4.96
CA LEU A 49 10.59 -21.34 -5.67
C LEU A 49 10.14 -22.64 -4.98
N ARG A 50 9.01 -22.53 -4.27
CA ARG A 50 7.93 -23.50 -4.46
C ARG A 50 6.72 -22.74 -4.98
N THR A 51 6.60 -22.71 -6.30
CA THR A 51 5.32 -22.65 -6.99
C THR A 51 4.50 -23.81 -6.45
N GLU A 52 3.77 -23.59 -5.35
CA GLU A 52 2.53 -24.31 -5.16
C GLU A 52 1.68 -23.90 -6.36
N GLU A 53 1.34 -24.87 -7.19
CA GLU A 53 0.48 -24.71 -8.36
C GLU A 53 -0.89 -24.19 -7.91
N THR A 54 -0.98 -22.88 -7.66
CA THR A 54 -2.25 -22.18 -7.71
C THR A 54 -2.68 -22.27 -9.16
N LYS A 55 -3.72 -23.06 -9.44
CA LYS A 55 -4.49 -23.07 -10.71
C LYS A 55 -4.29 -21.74 -11.40
N ASP A 56 -3.67 -21.74 -12.57
CA ASP A 56 -3.23 -20.57 -13.33
C ASP A 56 -4.31 -19.47 -13.33
N VAL A 57 -4.30 -18.62 -12.29
CA VAL A 57 -5.26 -17.53 -12.16
C VAL A 57 -4.71 -16.50 -13.11
N GLN A 58 -5.33 -16.39 -14.29
CA GLN A 58 -4.97 -15.37 -15.27
C GLN A 58 -5.31 -13.99 -14.72
N LEU A 59 -4.40 -13.44 -13.92
CA LEU A 59 -4.45 -12.06 -13.47
C LEU A 59 -4.01 -11.08 -14.58
N GLY A 60 -3.44 -11.62 -15.67
CA GLY A 60 -2.81 -10.83 -16.72
C GLY A 60 -1.50 -10.20 -16.26
N LYS A 61 -0.73 -9.66 -17.21
CA LYS A 61 0.59 -9.07 -16.92
C LYS A 61 0.47 -7.77 -16.13
N LEU A 62 -0.58 -6.98 -16.40
CA LEU A 62 -0.87 -5.74 -15.66
C LEU A 62 -1.31 -6.01 -14.23
N GLY A 63 -2.15 -7.03 -14.00
CA GLY A 63 -2.54 -7.44 -12.66
C GLY A 63 -1.36 -7.97 -11.84
N GLU A 64 -0.50 -8.81 -12.43
CA GLU A 64 0.72 -9.29 -11.77
C GLU A 64 1.69 -8.13 -11.46
N MET A 65 1.76 -7.12 -12.34
CA MET A 65 2.52 -5.91 -12.07
C MET A 65 1.94 -5.12 -10.89
N MET A 66 0.61 -5.04 -10.75
CA MET A 66 0.02 -4.39 -9.57
C MET A 66 0.39 -5.10 -8.26
N ILE A 67 0.36 -6.44 -8.24
CA ILE A 67 0.74 -7.19 -7.04
C ILE A 67 2.20 -6.93 -6.68
N SER A 68 3.10 -6.90 -7.67
CA SER A 68 4.54 -6.74 -7.41
C SER A 68 4.95 -5.36 -6.88
N MET A 69 4.06 -4.36 -6.93
CA MET A 69 4.30 -3.05 -6.30
C MET A 69 3.97 -3.04 -4.80
N LEU A 70 3.24 -4.05 -4.28
CA LEU A 70 2.90 -4.16 -2.87
C LEU A 70 3.93 -5.01 -2.11
N PRO A 71 4.20 -4.68 -0.84
CA PRO A 71 4.95 -5.57 0.03
C PRO A 71 4.11 -6.83 0.32
N ASP A 72 4.75 -8.00 0.24
CA ASP A 72 4.09 -9.31 0.35
C ASP A 72 3.90 -9.81 1.78
N ASP A 73 4.50 -9.12 2.75
CA ASP A 73 4.48 -9.41 4.19
C ASP A 73 3.43 -8.62 4.99
N LEU A 74 2.67 -7.74 4.32
CA LEU A 74 1.64 -6.91 4.94
C LEU A 74 0.22 -7.29 4.49
N PRO A 75 -0.78 -7.21 5.40
CA PRO A 75 -2.14 -7.59 5.08
C PRO A 75 -2.83 -6.51 4.25
N PHE A 76 -2.91 -6.75 2.94
CA PHE A 76 -3.66 -5.91 2.01
C PHE A 76 -4.84 -6.65 1.40
N THR A 77 -5.86 -5.91 1.01
CA THR A 77 -6.86 -6.36 0.03
C THR A 77 -6.72 -5.52 -1.22
N LEU A 78 -6.38 -6.18 -2.33
CA LEU A 78 -6.20 -5.56 -3.63
C LEU A 78 -7.36 -5.95 -4.56
N PHE A 79 -8.11 -4.95 -4.99
CA PHE A 79 -9.14 -5.08 -6.02
C PHE A 79 -8.48 -4.83 -7.39
N VAL A 80 -8.16 -5.91 -8.10
CA VAL A 80 -7.46 -5.85 -9.39
C VAL A 80 -8.47 -5.82 -10.53
N PRO A 81 -8.42 -4.88 -11.47
CA PRO A 81 -9.24 -4.94 -12.67
C PRO A 81 -8.99 -6.22 -13.48
N SER A 82 -10.02 -6.79 -14.10
CA SER A 82 -9.84 -7.86 -15.08
C SER A 82 -9.15 -7.33 -16.34
N GLU A 83 -8.59 -8.22 -17.16
CA GLU A 83 -7.93 -7.83 -18.42
C GLU A 83 -8.90 -7.07 -19.35
N SER A 84 -10.18 -7.44 -19.37
CA SER A 84 -11.21 -6.72 -20.11
C SER A 84 -11.48 -5.32 -19.56
N ALA A 85 -11.40 -5.13 -18.23
CA ALA A 85 -11.52 -3.82 -17.60
C ALA A 85 -10.29 -2.93 -17.86
N PHE A 86 -9.08 -3.49 -17.84
CA PHE A 86 -7.86 -2.77 -18.23
C PHE A 86 -7.96 -2.24 -19.67
N GLN A 87 -8.37 -3.10 -20.59
CA GLN A 87 -8.49 -2.74 -22.01
C GLN A 87 -9.65 -1.77 -22.26
N GLY A 88 -10.81 -2.03 -21.67
CA GLY A 88 -12.02 -1.27 -21.93
C GLY A 88 -12.07 0.11 -21.27
N VAL A 89 -11.56 0.23 -20.04
CA VAL A 89 -11.66 1.47 -19.25
C VAL A 89 -10.35 2.26 -19.30
N LEU A 90 -9.22 1.60 -19.05
CA LEU A 90 -7.91 2.27 -18.96
C LEU A 90 -7.19 2.34 -20.30
N GLN A 91 -7.74 1.72 -21.35
CA GLN A 91 -7.13 1.61 -22.67
C GLN A 91 -5.72 1.00 -22.61
N LEU A 92 -5.45 0.19 -21.58
CA LEU A 92 -4.19 -0.51 -21.37
C LEU A 92 -4.29 -1.93 -21.91
N ASN A 93 -3.29 -2.32 -22.70
CA ASN A 93 -3.16 -3.67 -23.19
C ASN A 93 -1.75 -4.19 -22.87
N SER A 94 -1.65 -5.45 -22.43
CA SER A 94 -0.36 -6.00 -21.96
C SER A 94 0.74 -6.02 -23.05
N SER A 95 0.37 -6.01 -24.34
CA SER A 95 1.30 -6.07 -25.47
C SER A 95 1.99 -4.73 -25.77
N ASP A 96 1.25 -3.62 -25.72
CA ASP A 96 1.69 -2.28 -26.13
C ASP A 96 2.03 -1.40 -24.93
N SER A 97 1.30 -1.55 -23.81
CA SER A 97 1.52 -0.74 -22.60
C SER A 97 2.86 -1.05 -21.92
N LEU A 98 3.48 -2.17 -22.26
CA LEU A 98 4.74 -2.63 -21.68
C LEU A 98 5.94 -2.45 -22.61
N LEU A 99 5.78 -1.71 -23.70
CA LEU A 99 6.88 -1.23 -24.54
C LEU A 99 7.60 -0.08 -23.82
N ASP A 100 8.93 -0.01 -23.92
CA ASP A 100 9.78 0.93 -23.16
C ASP A 100 9.31 2.40 -23.20
N GLN A 101 8.65 2.83 -24.29
CA GLN A 101 8.13 4.19 -24.44
C GLN A 101 6.89 4.48 -23.58
N LYS A 102 6.09 3.47 -23.24
CA LYS A 102 4.79 3.60 -22.53
C LYS A 102 4.79 2.99 -21.13
N VAL A 103 5.88 2.32 -20.74
CA VAL A 103 5.99 1.68 -19.41
C VAL A 103 5.82 2.69 -18.28
N ASN A 104 6.38 3.90 -18.41
CA ASN A 104 6.26 4.93 -17.37
C ASN A 104 4.81 5.42 -17.21
N GLU A 105 4.10 5.66 -18.32
CA GLU A 105 2.68 6.05 -18.30
C GLU A 105 1.82 4.94 -17.71
N THR A 106 2.07 3.71 -18.13
CA THR A 106 1.39 2.51 -17.61
C THR A 106 1.61 2.36 -16.11
N PHE A 107 2.86 2.52 -15.64
CA PHE A 107 3.18 2.46 -14.22
C PHE A 107 2.47 3.56 -13.43
N ALA A 108 2.40 4.78 -13.96
CA ALA A 108 1.68 5.88 -13.33
C ALA A 108 0.18 5.60 -13.21
N ILE A 109 -0.45 5.08 -14.26
CA ILE A 109 -1.86 4.67 -14.26
C ILE A 109 -2.09 3.55 -13.25
N LEU A 110 -1.29 2.47 -13.29
CA LEU A 110 -1.43 1.34 -12.37
C LEU A 110 -1.23 1.76 -10.91
N SER A 111 -0.23 2.60 -10.62
CA SER A 111 0.01 3.14 -9.28
C SER A 111 -1.18 3.95 -8.78
N ARG A 112 -1.78 4.77 -9.66
CA ARG A 112 -2.96 5.58 -9.30
C ARG A 112 -4.19 4.72 -9.05
N VAL A 113 -4.47 3.75 -9.93
CA VAL A 113 -5.56 2.78 -9.76
C VAL A 113 -5.38 1.99 -8.47
N MET A 114 -4.18 1.50 -8.19
CA MET A 114 -3.86 0.77 -6.96
C MET A 114 -4.11 1.62 -5.71
N GLY A 115 -3.78 2.91 -5.75
CA GLY A 115 -4.10 3.84 -4.68
C GLY A 115 -5.60 3.88 -4.33
N PHE A 116 -6.48 3.77 -5.33
CA PHE A 116 -7.92 3.71 -5.12
C PHE A 116 -8.44 2.31 -4.76
N SER A 117 -7.78 1.27 -5.26
CA SER A 117 -8.30 -0.11 -5.23
C SER A 117 -7.63 -1.01 -4.19
N THR A 118 -6.73 -0.48 -3.36
CA THR A 118 -6.04 -1.22 -2.30
C THR A 118 -6.52 -0.77 -0.93
N VAL A 119 -6.82 -1.70 -0.04
CA VAL A 119 -7.21 -1.45 1.36
C VAL A 119 -6.16 -2.06 2.30
N PRO A 120 -5.66 -1.33 3.31
CA PRO A 120 -4.63 -1.80 4.26
C PRO A 120 -5.21 -2.72 5.35
N LEU A 121 -5.93 -3.75 4.91
CA LEU A 121 -6.56 -4.79 5.72
C LEU A 121 -6.79 -5.99 4.82
N ARG A 122 -6.60 -7.20 5.34
CA ARG A 122 -7.00 -8.44 4.68
C ARG A 122 -8.50 -8.69 4.87
N LEU A 123 -9.27 -8.73 3.78
CA LEU A 123 -10.73 -8.86 3.78
C LEU A 123 -11.17 -9.89 2.74
N ALA A 124 -11.64 -11.05 3.21
CA ALA A 124 -12.25 -12.06 2.37
C ALA A 124 -13.71 -11.68 2.03
N SER A 125 -14.19 -12.13 0.88
CA SER A 125 -15.57 -11.89 0.41
C SER A 125 -16.62 -12.40 1.40
N ARG A 126 -16.31 -13.50 2.11
CA ARG A 126 -17.17 -14.10 3.15
C ARG A 126 -17.35 -13.22 4.39
N GLU A 127 -16.40 -12.32 4.65
CA GLU A 127 -16.44 -11.38 5.78
C GLU A 127 -17.30 -10.15 5.48
N VAL A 128 -17.55 -9.87 4.20
CA VAL A 128 -18.43 -8.78 3.75
C VAL A 128 -19.91 -9.16 3.93
N PRO A 129 -20.72 -8.40 4.67
CA PRO A 129 -22.13 -8.71 4.92
C PRO A 129 -22.99 -8.72 3.65
N THR A 130 -24.03 -9.56 3.63
CA THR A 130 -24.93 -9.72 2.47
C THR A 130 -26.01 -8.64 2.33
N ARG A 131 -26.34 -7.93 3.41
CA ARG A 131 -27.47 -6.99 3.46
C ARG A 131 -27.11 -5.61 3.99
N LYS A 132 -25.81 -5.36 4.16
CA LYS A 132 -25.30 -4.12 4.72
C LYS A 132 -23.98 -3.78 4.04
N GLU A 133 -23.83 -2.53 3.65
CA GLU A 133 -22.57 -2.01 3.13
C GLU A 133 -21.54 -1.87 4.24
N VAL A 134 -20.30 -2.17 3.89
CA VAL A 134 -19.10 -1.89 4.66
C VAL A 134 -18.34 -0.79 3.95
N LEU A 135 -17.98 0.25 4.70
CA LEU A 135 -17.10 1.30 4.23
C LEU A 135 -15.65 0.89 4.47
N LEU A 136 -14.83 0.97 3.44
CA LEU A 136 -13.39 0.72 3.49
C LEU A 136 -12.68 1.97 2.98
N ASP A 137 -11.64 2.38 3.68
CA ASP A 137 -10.76 3.45 3.20
C ASP A 137 -9.58 2.80 2.46
N SER A 138 -9.40 3.18 1.19
CA SER A 138 -8.26 2.73 0.40
C SER A 138 -6.96 3.41 0.82
N VAL A 139 -5.82 2.97 0.27
CA VAL A 139 -4.50 3.56 0.50
C VAL A 139 -4.46 5.05 0.14
N SER A 140 -5.21 5.49 -0.87
CA SER A 140 -5.32 6.91 -1.24
C SER A 140 -6.33 7.69 -0.38
N GLY A 141 -7.05 7.04 0.54
CA GLY A 141 -8.17 7.60 1.29
C GLY A 141 -9.48 7.64 0.50
N PHE A 142 -9.52 7.12 -0.73
CA PHE A 142 -10.76 6.95 -1.49
C PHE A 142 -11.65 5.90 -0.81
N ARG A 143 -12.92 6.25 -0.63
CA ARG A 143 -13.89 5.43 0.11
C ARG A 143 -14.55 4.40 -0.80
N LEU A 144 -14.42 3.14 -0.41
CA LEU A 144 -15.02 1.99 -1.08
C LEU A 144 -16.23 1.49 -0.28
N HIS A 145 -17.31 1.19 -1.01
CA HIS A 145 -18.56 0.65 -0.51
C HIS A 145 -18.65 -0.82 -0.94
N ALA A 146 -18.36 -1.72 -0.01
CA ALA A 146 -18.39 -3.16 -0.25
C ALA A 146 -19.66 -3.78 0.31
N HIS A 147 -20.31 -4.66 -0.47
CA HIS A 147 -21.37 -5.53 0.01
C HIS A 147 -21.34 -6.85 -0.73
N ARG A 148 -21.92 -7.90 -0.12
CA ARG A 148 -22.09 -9.19 -0.78
C ARG A 148 -23.53 -9.34 -1.26
N ARG A 149 -23.75 -9.82 -2.47
CA ARG A 149 -25.10 -10.14 -2.96
C ARG A 149 -25.62 -11.47 -2.38
N PRO A 150 -26.94 -11.74 -2.47
CA PRO A 150 -27.51 -13.01 -2.05
C PRO A 150 -26.93 -14.24 -2.77
N ASP A 151 -26.44 -14.06 -4.00
CA ASP A 151 -25.76 -15.10 -4.79
C ASP A 151 -24.29 -15.33 -4.37
N GLY A 152 -23.81 -14.61 -3.36
CA GLY A 152 -22.44 -14.70 -2.85
C GLY A 152 -21.44 -13.80 -3.56
N ALA A 153 -21.82 -13.08 -4.63
CA ALA A 153 -20.89 -12.21 -5.35
C ALA A 153 -20.51 -10.98 -4.52
N LEU A 154 -19.21 -10.69 -4.45
CA LEU A 154 -18.67 -9.45 -3.87
C LEU A 154 -18.89 -8.29 -4.84
N ILE A 155 -19.44 -7.18 -4.33
CA ILE A 155 -19.62 -5.93 -5.07
C ILE A 155 -18.88 -4.83 -4.31
N VAL A 156 -18.11 -4.01 -5.03
CA VAL A 156 -17.41 -2.85 -4.48
C VAL A 156 -17.64 -1.65 -5.40
N ASN A 157 -18.21 -0.55 -4.90
CA ASN A 157 -18.61 0.62 -5.69
C ASN A 157 -19.35 0.25 -7.00
N ASN A 158 -20.33 -0.66 -6.88
CA ASN A 158 -21.13 -1.19 -7.99
C ASN A 158 -20.35 -2.03 -9.02
N VAL A 159 -19.06 -2.28 -8.82
CA VAL A 159 -18.26 -3.20 -9.63
C VAL A 159 -18.29 -4.60 -9.02
N ARG A 160 -18.55 -5.61 -9.85
CA ARG A 160 -18.65 -7.01 -9.42
C ARG A 160 -17.29 -7.69 -9.44
N ALA A 161 -16.99 -8.48 -8.42
CA ALA A 161 -15.87 -9.42 -8.47
C ALA A 161 -16.19 -10.57 -9.43
N GLU A 162 -15.32 -10.79 -10.42
CA GLU A 162 -15.36 -11.94 -11.33
C GLU A 162 -14.78 -13.18 -10.65
N LEU A 163 -13.69 -12.98 -9.92
CA LEU A 163 -13.02 -13.99 -9.12
C LEU A 163 -12.59 -13.34 -7.80
N ALA A 164 -12.95 -13.96 -6.68
CA ALA A 164 -12.69 -13.43 -5.35
C ALA A 164 -11.82 -14.40 -4.54
N ASP A 165 -11.24 -13.89 -3.46
CA ASP A 165 -10.51 -14.66 -2.44
C ASP A 165 -9.25 -15.37 -2.95
N ILE A 166 -8.51 -14.75 -3.87
CA ILE A 166 -7.19 -15.23 -4.29
C ILE A 166 -6.18 -14.75 -3.24
N THR A 167 -5.26 -15.62 -2.80
CA THR A 167 -4.23 -15.24 -1.81
C THR A 167 -2.84 -15.33 -2.41
N ARG A 168 -2.03 -14.28 -2.24
CA ARG A 168 -0.60 -14.20 -2.58
C ARG A 168 0.14 -13.63 -1.36
N GLY A 169 0.83 -14.48 -0.60
CA GLY A 169 1.40 -14.06 0.70
C GLY A 169 0.30 -13.57 1.64
N GLU A 170 0.49 -12.39 2.23
CA GLU A 170 -0.51 -11.74 3.09
C GLU A 170 -1.57 -10.93 2.32
N ILE A 171 -1.43 -10.83 0.99
CA ILE A 171 -2.32 -10.07 0.12
C ILE A 171 -3.53 -10.92 -0.29
N MET A 172 -4.73 -10.39 -0.02
CA MET A 172 -6.00 -10.87 -0.56
C MET A 172 -6.32 -10.15 -1.87
N ILE A 173 -6.63 -10.90 -2.92
CA ILE A 173 -6.87 -10.37 -4.26
C ILE A 173 -8.29 -10.72 -4.69
N HIS A 174 -8.99 -9.72 -5.22
CA HIS A 174 -10.29 -9.87 -5.89
C HIS A 174 -10.19 -9.27 -7.29
N ILE A 175 -10.43 -10.08 -8.32
CA ILE A 175 -10.50 -9.64 -9.71
C ILE A 175 -11.87 -9.02 -9.96
N MET A 176 -11.88 -7.78 -10.43
CA MET A 176 -13.07 -6.94 -10.59
C MET A 176 -13.40 -6.75 -12.06
N SER A 177 -14.68 -6.82 -12.43
CA SER A 177 -15.16 -6.63 -13.80
C SER A 177 -15.07 -5.19 -14.32
N GLY A 178 -14.38 -4.31 -13.60
CA GLY A 178 -14.30 -2.88 -13.80
C GLY A 178 -13.19 -2.30 -12.95
N VAL A 179 -13.00 -0.98 -13.03
CA VAL A 179 -11.91 -0.30 -12.35
C VAL A 179 -12.45 0.58 -11.23
N LEU A 180 -11.88 0.44 -10.04
CA LEU A 180 -12.22 1.27 -8.88
C LEU A 180 -11.36 2.53 -8.94
N MET A 181 -11.99 3.69 -9.14
CA MET A 181 -11.34 5.00 -9.19
C MET A 181 -12.33 6.11 -8.86
N ASP A 182 -11.83 7.34 -8.67
CA ASP A 182 -12.69 8.52 -8.59
C ASP A 182 -13.13 9.01 -9.99
N ALA A 183 -14.16 9.86 -10.01
CA ALA A 183 -14.74 10.37 -11.25
C ALA A 183 -13.82 11.34 -12.00
N GLU A 184 -12.89 11.99 -11.31
CA GLU A 184 -11.91 12.91 -11.93
C GLU A 184 -10.89 12.10 -12.75
N PHE A 185 -10.37 11.03 -12.18
CA PHE A 185 -9.47 10.12 -12.88
C PHE A 185 -10.18 9.39 -14.01
N GLU A 186 -11.43 8.97 -13.82
CA GLU A 186 -12.22 8.33 -14.88
C GLU A 186 -12.39 9.22 -16.12
N GLN A 187 -12.56 10.53 -15.92
CA GLN A 187 -12.68 11.49 -17.03
C GLN A 187 -11.44 11.53 -17.92
N SER A 188 -10.24 11.24 -17.39
CA SER A 188 -9.02 11.22 -18.20
C SER A 188 -8.97 10.12 -19.26
N PHE A 189 -9.89 9.14 -19.20
CA PHE A 189 -10.01 8.06 -20.17
C PHE A 189 -11.23 8.19 -21.08
N ARG A 190 -12.09 9.20 -20.86
CA ARG A 190 -13.25 9.44 -21.71
C ARG A 190 -12.79 10.13 -23.00
N PRO A 191 -13.26 9.70 -24.17
CA PRO A 191 -12.94 10.40 -25.41
C PRO A 191 -13.68 11.74 -25.47
N ASP A 192 -13.05 12.76 -26.04
CA ASP A 192 -13.54 14.17 -26.12
C ASP A 192 -14.79 14.37 -27.02
N TYR A 193 -15.67 13.39 -27.18
CA TYR A 193 -16.80 13.45 -28.12
C TYR A 193 -18.05 14.18 -27.60
N GLU A 194 -17.94 14.98 -26.54
CA GLU A 194 -19.05 15.75 -25.96
C GLU A 194 -18.70 17.24 -25.94
N ASP A 195 -18.62 17.85 -27.14
CA ASP A 195 -18.71 19.30 -27.37
C ASP A 195 -19.72 19.60 -28.49
#